data_AF-A0A4S8LM26-F1
#
_entry.id   AF-A0A4S8LM26-F1
#
_cell.length_a   1.000
_cell.length_b   1.000
_cell.length_c   1.000
_cell.angle_alpha   90.00
_cell.angle_beta   90.00
_cell.angle_gamma   90.00
#
_symmetry.space_group_name_H-M   'P 1'
#
loop_
_entity.id
_entity.type
_entity.pdbx_description
1 polymer ?
#
loop_
_entity_poly.entity_id
_entity_poly.type
_entity_poly.pdbx_seq_one_letter_code
_entity_poly.pdbx_strand_id
1 'polypeptide(L)'
;MSTCTGLATLDHANTKYNEGYSETGKGCGLCACHEMLLKNGMGTLQVGERYANIDYIKTSLLHHINAMLVLVVSYDIVCQRSRKVVERLKNLPPLVWLNLTLRILYFVIPKLHILGHLISCQEKLSLNYTYGSGQTDAEGIERVWAGLGGLLLV
;
A
#
# COMPACT_ATOMS: atom_id res chain seq x y z
N MET A 1 -15.62 -9.91 -3.27
CA MET A 1 -16.61 -8.93 -3.75
C MET A 1 -16.10 -7.54 -3.41
N SER A 2 -15.90 -6.67 -4.41
CA SER A 2 -15.50 -5.27 -4.16
C SER A 2 -16.63 -4.54 -3.45
N THR A 3 -16.28 -3.65 -2.51
CA THR A 3 -17.24 -2.75 -1.83
C THR A 3 -16.94 -1.28 -2.09
N CYS A 4 -16.20 -1.00 -3.15
CA CYS A 4 -15.99 0.33 -3.69
C CYS A 4 -16.40 0.31 -5.16
N THR A 5 -16.13 1.40 -5.85
CA THR A 5 -16.11 1.47 -7.31
C THR A 5 -15.29 0.32 -7.92
N GLY A 6 -15.57 -0.03 -9.18
CA GLY A 6 -14.82 -1.03 -9.94
C GLY A 6 -13.42 -0.52 -10.29
N LEU A 7 -12.52 -0.52 -9.31
CA LEU A 7 -11.16 -0.01 -9.43
C LEU A 7 -10.30 -1.01 -10.21
N ALA A 8 -9.66 -0.57 -11.29
CA ALA A 8 -8.81 -1.40 -12.14
C ALA A 8 -7.72 -2.14 -11.36
N THR A 9 -7.15 -1.50 -10.32
CA THR A 9 -6.16 -2.12 -9.43
C THR A 9 -6.67 -3.41 -8.76
N LEU A 10 -7.96 -3.52 -8.44
CA LEU A 10 -8.54 -4.75 -7.88
C LEU A 10 -8.63 -5.87 -8.92
N ASP A 11 -8.90 -5.50 -10.18
CA ASP A 11 -8.99 -6.44 -11.29
C ASP A 11 -7.59 -6.95 -11.64
N HIS A 12 -6.59 -6.07 -11.65
CA HIS A 12 -5.19 -6.40 -11.90
C HIS A 12 -4.48 -7.05 -10.70
N ALA A 13 -5.01 -6.95 -9.49
CA ALA A 13 -4.38 -7.51 -8.28
C ALA A 13 -4.13 -9.03 -8.39
N ASN A 14 -4.97 -9.77 -9.11
CA ASN A 14 -4.80 -11.22 -9.30
C ASN A 14 -4.52 -11.60 -10.75
N THR A 15 -4.59 -10.63 -11.68
CA THR A 15 -4.57 -10.90 -13.11
C THR A 15 -3.50 -10.06 -13.79
N LYS A 16 -2.55 -10.75 -14.41
CA LYS A 16 -1.59 -10.18 -15.35
C LYS A 16 -1.06 -11.33 -16.19
N TYR A 17 -0.85 -11.11 -17.49
CA TYR A 17 -0.20 -12.11 -18.32
C TYR A 17 1.20 -12.38 -17.73
N ASN A 18 1.42 -13.62 -17.28
CA ASN A 18 2.58 -14.00 -16.48
C ASN A 18 3.33 -15.22 -17.05
N GLU A 19 2.83 -15.83 -18.13
CA GLU A 19 3.50 -16.94 -18.77
C GLU A 19 4.87 -16.49 -19.32
N GLY A 20 5.92 -17.22 -18.94
CA GLY A 20 7.29 -16.90 -19.32
C GLY A 20 7.95 -15.78 -18.50
N TYR A 21 7.24 -15.14 -17.57
CA TYR A 21 7.80 -14.09 -16.70
C TYR A 21 8.00 -14.61 -15.27
N SER A 22 9.19 -14.39 -14.71
CA SER A 22 9.44 -14.60 -13.27
C SER A 22 8.82 -13.50 -12.41
N GLU A 23 8.67 -12.29 -12.98
CA GLU A 23 8.15 -11.10 -12.32
C GLU A 23 7.28 -10.32 -13.30
N THR A 24 6.12 -9.88 -12.85
CA THR A 24 5.17 -9.07 -13.62
C THR A 24 5.15 -7.60 -13.19
N GLY A 25 5.93 -7.25 -12.17
CA GLY A 25 6.05 -5.90 -11.63
C GLY A 25 6.84 -5.88 -10.32
N LYS A 26 6.87 -4.74 -9.64
CA LYS A 26 7.44 -4.59 -8.30
C LYS A 26 6.53 -3.68 -7.51
N GLY A 27 6.28 -4.04 -6.26
CA GLY A 27 5.63 -3.17 -5.30
C GLY A 27 6.68 -2.41 -4.50
N CYS A 28 6.37 -1.18 -4.12
CA CYS A 28 7.25 -0.42 -3.23
C CYS A 28 6.50 0.46 -2.23
N GLY A 29 7.16 0.76 -1.11
CA GLY A 29 6.70 1.66 -0.06
C GLY A 29 7.78 2.69 0.28
N LEU A 30 7.34 3.93 0.45
CA LEU A 30 8.18 5.08 0.75
C LEU A 30 7.62 5.92 1.90
N CYS A 31 8.44 6.84 2.40
CA CYS A 31 7.96 7.89 3.30
C CYS A 31 7.16 8.92 2.49
N ALA A 32 5.85 9.01 2.73
CA ALA A 32 4.97 9.92 1.97
C ALA A 32 5.37 11.41 2.06
N CYS A 33 6.02 11.83 3.15
CA CYS A 33 6.42 13.23 3.33
C CYS A 33 7.75 13.58 2.64
N HIS A 34 8.69 12.63 2.57
CA HIS A 34 10.04 12.87 2.07
C HIS A 34 10.32 12.17 0.73
N GLU A 35 9.39 11.34 0.27
CA GLU A 35 9.49 10.57 -0.97
C GLU A 35 10.71 9.63 -1.03
N MET A 36 11.18 9.21 0.15
CA MET A 36 12.32 8.31 0.29
C MET A 36 11.86 6.87 0.40
N LEU A 37 12.43 5.99 -0.44
CA LEU A 37 12.22 4.56 -0.34
C LEU A 37 12.65 4.04 1.03
N LEU A 38 11.77 3.25 1.65
CA LEU A 38 12.03 2.68 2.96
C LEU A 38 12.83 1.38 2.85
N LYS A 39 13.63 1.09 3.89
CA LYS A 39 14.41 -0.16 3.97
C LYS A 39 13.48 -1.37 3.88
N ASN A 40 13.85 -2.35 3.05
CA ASN A 40 13.02 -3.52 2.71
C ASN A 40 11.63 -3.16 2.17
N GLY A 41 11.45 -1.95 1.67
CA GLY A 41 10.20 -1.44 1.14
C GLY A 41 9.97 -1.75 -0.32
N MET A 42 10.82 -2.51 -1.01
CA MET A 42 10.63 -2.91 -2.41
C MET A 42 10.65 -4.42 -2.53
N GLY A 43 9.76 -4.97 -3.35
CA GLY A 43 9.74 -6.40 -3.65
C GLY A 43 9.07 -6.70 -4.99
N THR A 44 9.34 -7.90 -5.50
CA THR A 44 8.92 -8.32 -6.83
C THR A 44 7.53 -8.92 -6.80
N LEU A 45 6.74 -8.65 -7.83
CA LEU A 45 5.37 -9.10 -7.96
C LEU A 45 5.32 -10.28 -8.92
N GLN A 46 5.00 -11.47 -8.41
CA GLN A 46 4.92 -12.66 -9.25
C GLN A 46 3.77 -12.56 -10.25
N VAL A 47 2.58 -12.12 -9.80
CA VAL A 47 1.39 -12.00 -10.63
C VAL A 47 0.57 -10.80 -10.15
N GLY A 48 0.76 -9.64 -10.76
CA GLY A 48 0.07 -8.41 -10.38
C GLY A 48 0.23 -8.05 -8.90
N GLU A 49 -0.62 -7.16 -8.41
CA GLU A 49 -0.57 -6.64 -7.04
C GLU A 49 -1.27 -7.55 -6.00
N ARG A 50 -0.95 -8.85 -5.99
CA ARG A 50 -1.55 -9.79 -5.03
C ARG A 50 -1.33 -9.28 -3.61
N TYR A 51 -2.39 -9.37 -2.79
CA TYR A 51 -2.33 -8.92 -1.41
C TYR A 51 -1.19 -9.56 -0.62
N ALA A 52 -0.89 -10.85 -0.87
CA ALA A 52 0.25 -11.54 -0.25
C ALA A 52 1.59 -10.82 -0.48
N ASN A 53 1.87 -10.43 -1.74
CA ASN A 53 3.14 -9.77 -2.09
C ASN A 53 3.23 -8.39 -1.43
N ILE A 54 2.17 -7.60 -1.55
CA ILE A 54 2.16 -6.26 -0.96
C ILE A 54 2.14 -6.32 0.57
N ASP A 55 1.46 -7.30 1.19
CA ASP A 55 1.44 -7.45 2.66
C ASP A 55 2.83 -7.86 3.16
N TYR A 56 3.53 -8.72 2.42
CA TYR A 56 4.91 -9.08 2.72
C TYR A 56 5.85 -7.87 2.62
N ILE A 57 5.77 -7.07 1.54
CA ILE A 57 6.58 -5.85 1.37
C ILE A 57 6.28 -4.84 2.49
N LYS A 58 4.99 -4.58 2.75
CA LYS A 58 4.55 -3.65 3.80
C LYS A 58 4.98 -4.09 5.19
N THR A 59 4.90 -5.38 5.50
CA THR A 59 5.38 -5.84 6.81
C THR A 59 6.90 -5.77 6.91
N SER A 60 7.60 -6.19 5.87
CA SER A 60 9.07 -6.15 5.79
C SER A 60 9.63 -4.73 6.01
N LEU A 61 8.98 -3.69 5.46
CA LEU A 61 9.40 -2.31 5.71
C LEU A 61 9.04 -1.83 7.11
N LEU A 62 7.87 -2.21 7.62
CA LEU A 62 7.37 -1.74 8.91
C LEU A 62 8.20 -2.27 10.10
N HIS A 63 8.91 -3.38 9.91
CA HIS A 63 9.93 -3.89 10.86
C HIS A 63 11.02 -2.87 11.17
N HIS A 64 11.32 -1.96 10.25
CA HIS A 64 12.38 -0.95 10.43
C HIS A 64 11.84 0.37 11.00
N ILE A 65 10.54 0.48 11.25
CA ILE A 65 9.93 1.71 11.77
C ILE A 65 9.58 1.52 13.24
N ASN A 66 10.08 2.42 14.10
CA ASN A 66 9.87 2.37 15.55
C ASN A 66 8.40 2.19 15.94
N ALA A 67 8.10 1.15 16.73
CA ALA A 67 6.75 0.74 17.11
C ALA A 67 5.96 1.82 17.89
N MET A 68 6.64 2.77 18.53
CA MET A 68 6.00 3.86 19.28
C MET A 68 5.47 4.99 18.37
N LEU A 69 5.84 4.98 17.08
CA LEU A 69 5.33 5.95 16.13
C LEU A 69 3.92 5.59 15.67
N VAL A 70 3.04 6.59 15.70
CA VAL A 70 1.75 6.57 15.00
C VAL A 70 2.02 6.42 13.51
N LEU A 71 1.31 5.51 12.86
CA LEU A 71 1.45 5.26 11.44
C LEU A 71 0.22 5.67 10.66
N VAL A 72 0.47 6.37 9.56
CA VAL A 72 -0.52 6.62 8.51
C VAL A 72 -0.10 5.80 7.29
N VAL A 73 -0.91 4.81 6.94
CA VAL A 73 -0.67 3.91 5.81
C VAL A 73 -1.53 4.36 4.64
N SER A 74 -0.88 4.92 3.63
CA SER A 74 -1.52 5.27 2.36
C SER A 74 -1.48 4.09 1.37
N TYR A 75 -2.58 3.87 0.65
CA TYR A 75 -2.65 2.96 -0.50
C TYR A 75 -3.93 3.20 -1.30
N ASP A 76 -3.86 3.15 -2.62
CA ASP A 76 -4.97 3.47 -3.52
C ASP A 76 -6.24 2.69 -3.16
N ILE A 77 -6.12 1.37 -3.03
CA ILE A 77 -7.25 0.49 -2.72
C ILE A 77 -7.35 0.14 -1.23
N VAL A 78 -6.87 1.01 -0.33
CA VAL A 78 -6.86 0.71 1.12
C VAL A 78 -8.26 0.42 1.68
N CYS A 79 -9.31 1.02 1.10
CA CYS A 79 -10.70 0.78 1.48
C CYS A 79 -11.12 -0.69 1.33
N GLN A 80 -10.53 -1.40 0.36
CA GLN A 80 -10.75 -2.82 0.15
C GLN A 80 -9.76 -3.65 0.94
N ARG A 81 -8.49 -3.27 0.87
CA ARG A 81 -7.38 -4.02 1.43
C ARG A 81 -7.42 -4.09 2.97
N SER A 82 -7.83 -3.01 3.64
CA SER A 82 -7.81 -2.91 5.11
C SER A 82 -8.78 -3.88 5.80
N ARG A 83 -9.89 -4.26 5.16
CA ARG A 83 -11.00 -5.01 5.80
C ARG A 83 -10.60 -6.36 6.39
N LYS A 84 -9.59 -7.02 5.81
CA LYS A 84 -9.06 -8.31 6.28
C LYS A 84 -7.56 -8.25 6.58
N VAL A 85 -7.02 -7.06 6.82
CA VAL A 85 -5.56 -6.90 6.99
C VAL A 85 -5.06 -7.73 8.17
N VAL A 86 -5.74 -7.69 9.31
CA VAL A 86 -5.33 -8.45 10.51
C VAL A 86 -5.27 -9.95 10.25
N GLU A 87 -6.27 -10.52 9.58
CA GLU A 87 -6.30 -11.94 9.20
C GLU A 87 -5.16 -12.29 8.26
N ARG A 88 -4.91 -11.48 7.23
CA ARG A 88 -3.82 -11.74 6.27
C ARG A 88 -2.45 -11.64 6.92
N LEU A 89 -2.25 -10.67 7.81
CA LEU A 89 -0.97 -10.49 8.51
C LEU A 89 -0.63 -11.66 9.43
N LYS A 90 -1.62 -12.35 10.01
CA LYS A 90 -1.41 -13.57 10.80
C LYS A 90 -0.91 -14.75 9.96
N ASN A 91 -1.21 -14.76 8.66
CA ASN A 91 -0.83 -15.83 7.73
C ASN A 91 0.52 -15.57 7.03
N LEU A 92 1.17 -14.43 7.30
CA LEU A 92 2.51 -14.16 6.76
C LEU A 92 3.56 -15.09 7.39
N PRO A 93 4.74 -15.26 6.77
CA PRO A 93 5.80 -16.05 7.36
C PRO A 93 6.33 -15.41 8.65
N PRO A 94 6.80 -16.20 9.63
CA PRO A 94 7.28 -15.70 10.92
C PRO A 94 8.36 -14.63 10.84
N LEU A 95 9.19 -14.67 9.79
CA LEU A 95 10.25 -13.70 9.53
C LEU A 95 9.75 -12.24 9.48
N VAL A 96 8.52 -12.02 9.03
CA VAL A 96 7.95 -10.67 8.84
C VAL A 96 6.77 -10.39 9.75
N TRP A 97 6.55 -11.19 10.80
CA TRP A 97 5.47 -10.94 11.76
C TRP A 97 5.65 -9.61 12.49
N LEU A 98 4.63 -8.76 12.41
CA LEU A 98 4.56 -7.51 13.16
C LEU A 98 3.75 -7.71 14.43
N ASN A 99 4.27 -7.24 15.55
CA ASN A 99 3.46 -7.06 16.74
C ASN A 99 2.66 -5.75 16.63
N LEU A 100 1.47 -5.84 16.02
CA LEU A 100 0.60 -4.68 15.78
C LEU A 100 -0.10 -4.18 17.06
N THR A 101 -0.02 -4.92 18.16
CA THR A 101 -0.82 -4.72 19.38
C THR A 101 -0.63 -3.36 20.05
N LEU A 102 0.43 -2.62 19.69
CA LEU A 102 0.77 -1.32 20.29
C LEU A 102 0.71 -0.13 19.33
N ARG A 103 0.28 -0.33 18.07
CA ARG A 103 0.46 0.69 17.03
C ARG A 103 -0.85 1.28 16.55
N ILE A 104 -1.02 2.58 16.74
CA ILE A 104 -2.13 3.33 16.12
C ILE A 104 -1.86 3.44 14.62
N LEU A 105 -2.78 2.89 13.84
CA LEU A 105 -2.72 2.81 12.38
C LEU A 105 -3.92 3.53 11.78
N TYR A 106 -3.66 4.58 11.02
CA TYR A 106 -4.65 5.21 10.16
C TYR A 106 -4.48 4.69 8.74
N PHE A 107 -5.58 4.38 8.07
CA PHE A 107 -5.60 4.04 6.66
C PHE A 107 -6.13 5.21 5.86
N VAL A 108 -5.43 5.57 4.81
CA VAL A 108 -5.80 6.70 3.94
C VAL A 108 -5.62 6.34 2.47
N ILE A 109 -6.33 7.06 1.61
CA ILE A 109 -6.17 6.99 0.16
C ILE A 109 -5.44 8.27 -0.28
N PRO A 110 -4.44 8.19 -1.17
CA PRO A 110 -3.79 9.38 -1.74
C PRO A 110 -4.80 10.37 -2.32
N LYS A 111 -4.45 11.66 -2.29
CA LYS A 111 -5.40 12.77 -2.57
C LYS A 111 -5.97 12.75 -4.00
N LEU A 112 -5.21 12.31 -4.99
CA LEU A 112 -5.67 12.18 -6.37
C LEU A 112 -6.58 10.96 -6.50
N HIS A 113 -6.13 9.84 -5.96
CA HIS A 113 -6.82 8.56 -6.10
C HIS A 113 -8.18 8.55 -5.39
N ILE A 114 -8.31 9.23 -4.24
CA ILE A 114 -9.52 9.19 -3.40
C ILE A 114 -10.79 9.62 -4.15
N LEU A 115 -10.67 10.50 -5.15
CA LEU A 115 -11.79 10.98 -5.97
C LEU A 115 -12.42 9.86 -6.82
N GLY A 116 -11.66 8.80 -7.13
CA GLY A 116 -12.15 7.61 -7.82
C GLY A 116 -12.94 6.65 -6.94
N HIS A 117 -13.03 6.91 -5.63
CA HIS A 117 -13.74 6.07 -4.67
C HIS A 117 -15.13 6.62 -4.34
N LEU A 118 -15.97 5.76 -3.74
CA LEU A 118 -17.28 6.17 -3.22
C LEU A 118 -17.14 7.31 -2.20
N ILE A 119 -18.16 8.18 -2.12
CA ILE A 119 -18.20 9.30 -1.17
C ILE A 119 -17.90 8.83 0.27
N SER A 120 -18.43 7.68 0.68
CA SER A 120 -18.16 7.11 2.00
C SER A 120 -16.69 6.74 2.25
N CYS A 121 -15.92 6.43 1.21
CA CYS A 121 -14.46 6.26 1.31
C CYS A 121 -13.77 7.62 1.39
N GLN A 122 -14.22 8.60 0.60
CA GLN A 122 -13.68 9.96 0.61
C GLN A 122 -13.79 10.61 1.99
N GLU A 123 -14.91 10.43 2.68
CA GLU A 123 -15.11 10.96 4.03
C GLU A 123 -14.24 10.26 5.09
N LYS A 124 -14.07 8.93 4.98
CA LYS A 124 -13.42 8.12 6.02
C LYS A 124 -11.92 7.96 5.87
N LEU A 125 -11.40 8.06 4.65
CA LEU A 125 -10.02 7.71 4.31
C LEU A 125 -9.26 8.89 3.71
N SER A 126 -9.79 10.11 3.84
CA SER A 126 -9.12 11.32 3.38
C SER A 126 -7.95 11.71 4.26
N LEU A 127 -6.81 11.96 3.62
CA LEU A 127 -5.63 12.55 4.25
C LEU A 127 -5.94 13.90 4.92
N ASN A 128 -6.83 14.70 4.33
CA ASN A 128 -7.19 16.03 4.87
C ASN A 128 -7.89 15.95 6.23
N TYR A 129 -8.50 14.80 6.55
CA TYR A 129 -9.19 14.58 7.82
C TYR A 129 -8.38 13.70 8.78
N THR A 130 -7.14 13.36 8.44
CA THR A 130 -6.29 12.48 9.25
C THR A 130 -5.28 13.30 10.05
N TYR A 131 -5.30 13.12 11.37
CA TYR A 131 -4.39 13.83 12.27
C TYR A 131 -2.92 13.49 12.00
N GLY A 132 -2.06 14.50 12.04
CA GLY A 132 -0.62 14.34 11.83
C GLY A 132 -0.19 14.22 10.36
N SER A 133 -1.13 14.24 9.40
CA SER A 133 -0.82 14.12 7.97
C SER A 133 -0.27 15.40 7.32
N GLY A 134 -0.37 16.55 7.99
CA GLY A 134 0.09 17.82 7.42
C GLY A 134 -0.56 18.14 6.07
N GLN A 135 0.21 18.70 5.14
CA GLN A 135 -0.24 18.96 3.75
C GLN A 135 0.21 17.87 2.76
N THR A 136 0.58 16.68 3.24
CA THR A 136 1.06 15.57 2.42
C THR A 136 0.00 15.07 1.44
N ASP A 137 0.39 14.77 0.20
CA ASP A 137 -0.47 14.21 -0.85
C ASP A 137 -0.49 12.67 -0.87
N ALA A 138 0.61 12.06 -0.43
CA ALA A 138 0.93 10.65 -0.50
C ALA A 138 0.97 10.07 -1.93
N GLU A 139 1.28 10.91 -2.92
CA GLU A 139 1.38 10.58 -4.36
C GLU A 139 2.84 10.32 -4.80
N GLY A 140 3.80 10.47 -3.90
CA GLY A 140 5.23 10.46 -4.22
C GLY A 140 5.74 9.17 -4.87
N ILE A 141 5.01 8.06 -4.72
CA ILE A 141 5.43 6.77 -5.29
C ILE A 141 5.46 6.82 -6.83
N GLU A 142 4.47 7.48 -7.44
CA GLU A 142 4.41 7.68 -8.89
C GLU A 142 5.56 8.55 -9.41
N ARG A 143 5.96 9.57 -8.63
CA ARG A 143 7.11 10.43 -8.95
C ARG A 143 8.42 9.65 -8.88
N VAL A 144 8.60 8.84 -7.84
CA VAL A 144 9.76 7.97 -7.69
C VAL A 144 9.82 6.95 -8.83
N TRP A 145 8.68 6.36 -9.23
CA TRP A 145 8.63 5.44 -10.37
C TRP A 145 9.03 6.11 -11.69
N ALA A 146 8.54 7.33 -11.95
CA ALA A 146 8.93 8.10 -13.12
C ALA A 146 10.46 8.34 -13.15
N GLY A 147 11.06 8.66 -12.00
CA GLY A 147 12.51 8.88 -11.87
C GLY A 147 13.37 7.62 -12.00
N LEU A 148 12.86 6.45 -11.59
CA LEU A 148 13.57 5.17 -11.67
C LEU A 148 13.55 4.53 -13.08
N GLY A 149 13.00 5.23 -14.07
CA GLY A 149 13.10 4.83 -15.48
C GLY A 149 12.06 3.81 -15.93
N GLY A 150 10.80 3.92 -15.46
CA GLY A 150 9.66 3.23 -16.05
C GLY A 150 9.68 1.69 -15.96
N LEU A 151 10.54 1.13 -15.11
CA LEU A 151 10.76 -0.31 -15.11
C LEU A 151 9.61 -1.12 -14.48
N LEU A 152 8.61 -0.51 -13.84
CA LEU A 152 7.68 -1.23 -12.95
C LEU A 152 6.28 -0.59 -12.92
N LEU A 153 5.26 -1.42 -13.17
CA LEU A 153 3.85 -1.04 -13.26
C LEU A 153 3.19 -0.96 -11.87
N VAL A 154 2.35 0.07 -11.71
CA VAL A 154 1.37 0.31 -10.62
C VAL A 154 0.58 -0.94 -10.28
#